data_AF-A0A016WN20-F1
#
_entry.id   AF-A0A016WN20-F1
#
_cell.length_a   1.000
_cell.length_b   1.000
_cell.length_c   1.000
_cell.angle_alpha   90.00
_cell.angle_beta   90.00
_cell.angle_gamma   90.00
#
_symmetry.space_group_name_H-M   'P 1'
#
loop_
_entity.id
_entity.type
_entity.pdbx_description
1 polymer ?
#
loop_
_entity_poly.entity_id
_entity_poly.type
_entity_poly.pdbx_seq_one_letter_code
_entity_poly.pdbx_strand_id
1 'polypeptide(L)'
;MSEVPHYVLYEHAVGYALMKVKEFEDAGLIIQEIDASIADVSKFCGIVKLAAFDPFKNTEAALENANAISEGLAHTDLINFLESSLPQKKKKLLLGVNDSKLAGSLTEANLGIQLIFGGVVTEILRGVRVHFAHLAKDLPHHSLAKAQLSLGHSYSRGKVHFARLMFS
;
A
#
# COMPACT_ATOMS: atom_id res chain seq x y z
N MET A 1 14.91 18.36 -3.16
CA MET A 1 15.03 17.46 -2.00
C MET A 1 13.81 16.58 -2.03
N SER A 2 13.99 15.28 -2.20
CA SER A 2 12.87 14.34 -2.29
C SER A 2 12.40 14.04 -0.87
N GLU A 3 11.13 14.32 -0.59
CA GLU A 3 10.57 14.12 0.75
C GLU A 3 10.39 12.63 1.05
N VAL A 4 10.70 12.23 2.28
CA VAL A 4 10.55 10.83 2.73
C VAL A 4 9.12 10.63 3.24
N PRO A 5 8.37 9.63 2.74
CA PRO A 5 7.04 9.33 3.24
C PRO A 5 7.13 8.82 4.68
N HIS A 6 6.20 9.26 5.54
CA HIS A 6 6.07 8.70 6.88
C HIS A 6 5.34 7.35 6.84
N TYR A 7 4.35 7.26 5.95
CA TYR A 7 3.57 6.06 5.70
C TYR A 7 3.49 5.81 4.21
N VAL A 8 3.32 4.55 3.81
CA VAL A 8 3.09 4.15 2.42
C VAL A 8 1.87 3.24 2.39
N LEU A 9 0.94 3.55 1.50
CA LEU A 9 -0.24 2.73 1.22
C LEU A 9 0.17 1.59 0.27
N TYR A 10 -0.05 0.36 0.72
CA TYR A 10 0.10 -0.83 -0.11
C TYR A 10 -1.28 -1.46 -0.34
N GLU A 11 -1.73 -1.37 -1.58
CA GLU A 11 -2.97 -1.97 -2.05
C GLU A 11 -2.71 -3.44 -2.38
N HIS A 12 -3.43 -4.34 -1.72
CA HIS A 12 -3.29 -5.77 -1.92
C HIS A 12 -4.66 -6.37 -2.29
N ALA A 13 -4.64 -7.49 -3.02
CA ALA A 13 -5.88 -8.16 -3.44
C ALA A 13 -6.82 -8.44 -2.25
N VAL A 14 -6.26 -8.71 -1.07
CA VAL A 14 -7.03 -9.14 0.11
C VAL A 14 -7.43 -7.99 1.03
N GLY A 15 -7.00 -6.75 0.75
CA GLY A 15 -7.25 -5.60 1.61
C GLY A 15 -6.22 -4.49 1.46
N TYR A 16 -6.41 -3.42 2.22
CA TYR A 16 -5.48 -2.30 2.28
C TYR A 16 -4.48 -2.49 3.42
N ALA A 17 -3.21 -2.22 3.13
CA ALA A 17 -2.16 -2.30 4.12
C ALA A 17 -1.45 -0.94 4.22
N LEU A 18 -1.31 -0.43 5.45
CA LEU A 18 -0.60 0.80 5.73
C LEU A 18 0.75 0.45 6.33
N MET A 19 1.81 0.85 5.66
CA MET A 19 3.18 0.61 6.08
C MET A 19 3.75 1.87 6.70
N LYS A 20 4.30 1.77 7.90
CA LYS A 20 5.09 2.83 8.52
C LYS A 20 6.54 2.71 8.07
N VAL A 21 7.08 3.79 7.55
CA VAL A 21 8.48 3.89 7.12
C VAL A 21 9.29 4.45 8.28
N LYS A 22 10.49 3.91 8.50
CA LYS A 22 11.48 4.49 9.42
C LYS A 22 11.84 5.89 8.94
N GLU A 23 12.13 6.80 9.86
CA GLU A 23 12.55 8.16 9.50
C GLU A 23 13.98 8.12 8.92
N PHE A 24 14.15 8.74 7.75
CA PHE A 24 15.42 8.92 7.07
C PHE A 24 15.64 10.40 6.77
N GLU A 25 16.91 10.81 6.74
CA GLU A 25 17.29 12.20 6.45
C GLU A 25 17.13 12.54 4.95
N ASP A 26 17.28 11.55 4.07
CA ASP A 26 17.20 11.73 2.62
C ASP A 26 16.61 10.50 1.92
N ALA A 27 15.87 10.75 0.82
CA ALA A 27 15.23 9.72 0.02
C ALA A 27 16.23 8.80 -0.72
N GLY A 28 17.44 9.27 -1.03
CA GLY A 28 18.48 8.45 -1.64
C GLY A 28 19.03 7.39 -0.68
N LEU A 29 19.14 7.72 0.61
CA LEU A 29 19.62 6.78 1.63
C LEU A 29 18.66 5.61 1.84
N ILE A 30 17.35 5.90 1.90
CA ILE A 30 16.34 4.84 2.01
C ILE A 30 16.33 3.93 0.77
N ILE A 31 16.52 4.47 -0.44
CA ILE A 31 16.60 3.65 -1.66
C ILE A 31 17.80 2.68 -1.56
N GLN A 32 18.97 3.19 -1.15
CA GLN A 32 20.17 2.35 -0.96
C GLN A 32 19.95 1.25 0.09
N GLU A 33 19.31 1.59 1.21
CA GLU A 33 19.00 0.62 2.27
C GLU A 33 17.95 -0.42 1.81
N ILE A 34 16.96 -0.02 1.01
CA ILE A 34 15.99 -0.95 0.41
C ILE A 34 16.69 -1.92 -0.54
N ASP A 35 17.54 -1.41 -1.43
CA ASP A 35 18.29 -2.24 -2.37
C ASP A 35 19.22 -3.22 -1.65
N ALA A 36 19.91 -2.76 -0.59
CA ALA A 36 20.77 -3.60 0.23
C ALA A 36 19.99 -4.63 1.07
N SER A 37 18.73 -4.35 1.40
CA SER A 37 17.89 -5.21 2.24
C SER A 37 16.96 -6.13 1.45
N ILE A 38 16.87 -6.03 0.13
CA ILE A 38 15.95 -6.87 -0.64
C ILE A 38 16.27 -8.37 -0.57
N ALA A 39 17.54 -8.71 -0.35
CA ALA A 39 17.96 -10.09 -0.13
C ALA A 39 17.84 -10.53 1.35
N ASP A 40 17.56 -9.59 2.26
CA ASP A 40 17.53 -9.80 3.71
C ASP A 40 16.25 -9.22 4.32
N VAL A 41 15.26 -10.09 4.47
CA VAL A 41 13.94 -9.75 5.04
C VAL A 41 14.03 -9.09 6.42
N SER A 42 15.01 -9.47 7.24
CA SER A 42 15.14 -8.95 8.61
C SER A 42 15.54 -7.47 8.57
N LYS A 43 16.46 -7.12 7.65
CA LYS A 43 16.84 -5.72 7.42
C LYS A 43 15.67 -4.92 6.86
N PHE A 44 14.94 -5.47 5.89
CA PHE A 44 13.80 -4.77 5.28
C PHE A 44 12.69 -4.49 6.32
N CYS A 45 12.37 -5.46 7.17
CA CYS A 45 11.42 -5.27 8.29
C CYS A 45 11.90 -4.24 9.33
N GLY A 46 13.20 -3.90 9.35
CA GLY A 46 13.74 -2.80 10.14
C GLY A 46 13.46 -1.42 9.54
N ILE A 47 13.32 -1.34 8.21
CA ILE A 47 13.05 -0.12 7.44
C ILE A 47 11.53 0.15 7.39
N VAL A 48 10.75 -0.90 7.14
CA VAL A 48 9.30 -0.80 6.93
C VAL A 48 8.58 -1.75 7.89
N LYS A 49 7.53 -1.24 8.54
CA LYS A 49 6.69 -2.04 9.45
C LYS A 49 5.23 -1.90 9.09
N LEU A 50 4.49 -3.01 9.20
CA LEU A 50 3.03 -2.98 9.08
C LEU A 50 2.45 -2.17 10.24
N ALA A 51 1.71 -1.10 9.93
CA ALA A 51 1.06 -0.23 10.90
C ALA A 51 -0.42 -0.55 11.06
N ALA A 52 -1.11 -0.76 9.94
CA ALA A 52 -2.51 -1.14 9.91
C ALA A 52 -2.78 -2.04 8.70
N PHE A 53 -3.79 -2.89 8.81
CA PHE A 53 -4.26 -3.73 7.73
C PHE A 53 -5.78 -3.88 7.84
N ASP A 54 -6.48 -3.64 6.74
CA ASP A 54 -7.93 -3.78 6.66
C ASP A 54 -8.28 -4.78 5.55
N PRO A 55 -8.67 -6.03 5.91
CA PRO A 55 -9.07 -7.03 4.93
C PRO A 55 -10.43 -6.70 4.32
N PHE A 56 -10.59 -6.97 3.03
CA PHE A 56 -11.91 -6.87 2.41
C PHE A 56 -12.87 -7.92 2.98
N LYS A 57 -14.10 -7.49 3.26
CA LYS A 57 -15.13 -8.32 3.90
C LYS A 57 -15.57 -9.51 3.04
N ASN A 58 -15.64 -9.31 1.73
CA ASN A 58 -16.06 -10.32 0.77
C ASN A 58 -15.42 -10.07 -0.61
N THR A 59 -15.64 -11.00 -1.53
CA THR A 59 -15.10 -10.95 -2.90
C THR A 59 -15.65 -9.77 -3.71
N GLU A 60 -16.91 -9.39 -3.49
CA GLU A 60 -17.56 -8.28 -4.18
C GLU A 60 -16.90 -6.94 -3.82
N ALA A 61 -16.72 -6.68 -2.52
CA ALA A 61 -16.00 -5.51 -2.04
C ALA A 61 -14.56 -5.48 -2.55
N ALA A 62 -13.87 -6.62 -2.56
CA ALA A 62 -12.51 -6.70 -3.11
C ALA A 62 -12.46 -6.37 -4.61
N LEU A 63 -13.46 -6.81 -5.39
CA LEU A 63 -13.59 -6.51 -6.81
C LEU A 63 -13.88 -5.02 -7.06
N GLU A 64 -14.83 -4.44 -6.32
CA GLU A 64 -15.18 -3.02 -6.39
C GLU A 64 -13.99 -2.12 -6.05
N ASN A 65 -13.32 -2.40 -4.94
CA ASN A 65 -12.12 -1.66 -4.52
C ASN A 65 -10.99 -1.80 -5.56
N ALA A 66 -10.75 -2.99 -6.11
CA ALA A 66 -9.75 -3.19 -7.16
C ALA A 66 -10.06 -2.41 -8.46
N ASN A 67 -11.34 -2.32 -8.84
CA ASN A 67 -11.77 -1.52 -9.98
C ASN A 67 -11.57 -0.02 -9.72
N ALA A 68 -11.99 0.47 -8.55
CA ALA A 68 -11.82 1.87 -8.18
C ALA A 68 -10.35 2.30 -8.21
N ILE A 69 -9.47 1.48 -7.62
CA ILE A 69 -8.01 1.69 -7.67
C ILE A 69 -7.50 1.72 -9.11
N SER A 70 -7.95 0.80 -9.97
CA SER A 70 -7.52 0.71 -11.37
C SER A 70 -7.90 1.96 -12.18
N GLU A 71 -9.00 2.61 -11.81
CA GLU A 71 -9.44 3.89 -12.38
C GLU A 71 -8.78 5.11 -11.70
N GLY A 72 -8.07 4.89 -10.59
CA GLY A 72 -7.43 5.94 -9.80
C GLY A 72 -8.40 6.69 -8.87
N LEU A 73 -9.49 6.04 -8.46
CA LEU A 73 -10.53 6.59 -7.61
C LEU A 73 -10.35 6.13 -6.15
N ALA A 74 -10.50 7.05 -5.21
CA ALA A 74 -10.53 6.76 -3.79
C ALA A 74 -11.88 6.16 -3.40
N HIS A 75 -11.93 4.84 -3.21
CA HIS A 75 -13.12 4.16 -2.70
C HIS A 75 -13.43 4.57 -1.26
N THR A 76 -14.70 4.55 -0.86
CA THR A 76 -15.13 4.94 0.50
C THR A 76 -14.46 4.09 1.58
N ASP A 77 -14.24 2.80 1.33
CA ASP A 77 -13.52 1.91 2.26
C ASP A 77 -12.06 2.37 2.46
N LEU A 78 -11.39 2.79 1.39
CA LEU A 78 -10.01 3.30 1.47
C LEU A 78 -9.94 4.59 2.29
N ILE A 79 -10.88 5.51 2.09
CA ILE A 79 -10.97 6.76 2.84
C ILE A 79 -11.15 6.46 4.33
N ASN A 80 -12.13 5.61 4.68
CA ASN A 80 -12.39 5.20 6.06
C ASN A 80 -11.18 4.49 6.70
N PHE A 81 -10.48 3.65 5.93
CA PHE A 81 -9.26 2.99 6.37
C PHE A 81 -8.16 3.99 6.71
N LEU A 82 -7.93 4.99 5.85
CA LEU A 82 -6.91 6.02 6.07
C LEU A 82 -7.27 6.92 7.27
N GLU A 83 -8.53 7.32 7.41
CA GLU A 83 -8.99 8.14 8.54
C GLU A 83 -8.84 7.43 9.90
N SER A 84 -9.10 6.13 9.93
CA SER A 84 -9.00 5.31 11.14
C SER A 84 -7.55 4.91 11.47
N SER A 85 -6.72 4.70 10.44
CA SER A 85 -5.35 4.20 10.60
C SER A 85 -4.31 5.30 10.80
N LEU A 86 -4.56 6.51 10.28
CA LEU A 86 -3.61 7.62 10.36
C LEU A 86 -3.82 8.47 11.63
N PRO A 87 -2.72 8.86 12.31
CA PRO A 87 -2.83 9.71 13.49
C PRO A 87 -3.25 11.15 13.11
N GLN A 88 -4.47 11.54 13.47
CA GLN A 88 -5.04 12.88 13.20
C GLN A 88 -4.24 14.07 13.81
N LYS A 89 -3.26 13.81 14.67
CA LYS A 89 -2.47 14.85 15.37
C LYS A 89 -1.20 15.31 14.63
N LYS A 90 -0.76 14.62 13.57
CA LYS A 90 0.43 15.04 12.80
C LYS A 90 0.02 16.05 11.71
N LYS A 91 0.21 17.34 11.97
CA LYS A 91 -0.14 18.47 11.08
C LYS A 91 0.47 18.45 9.67
N LYS A 92 1.37 17.51 9.35
CA LYS A 92 2.01 17.33 8.03
C LYS A 92 2.43 15.87 7.84
N LEU A 93 1.46 14.97 7.77
CA LEU A 93 1.73 13.56 7.49
C LEU A 93 1.90 13.37 5.98
N LEU A 94 3.06 12.84 5.59
CA LEU A 94 3.35 12.46 4.20
C LEU A 94 2.98 10.98 4.00
N LEU A 95 2.02 10.73 3.12
CA LEU A 95 1.57 9.39 2.71
C LEU A 95 2.03 9.12 1.27
N GLY A 96 2.80 8.06 1.09
CA GLY A 96 3.18 7.56 -0.23
C GLY A 96 2.09 6.69 -0.84
N VAL A 97 1.71 6.99 -2.08
CA VAL A 97 0.77 6.21 -2.89
C VAL A 97 1.40 5.80 -4.22
N ASN A 98 0.94 4.69 -4.79
CA ASN A 98 1.56 4.11 -5.99
C ASN A 98 1.24 4.91 -7.27
N ASP A 99 0.01 5.45 -7.38
CA ASP A 99 -0.48 6.12 -8.59
C ASP A 99 -0.85 7.59 -8.32
N SER A 100 -0.53 8.46 -9.27
CA SER A 100 -0.78 9.90 -9.16
C SER A 100 -2.26 10.25 -9.29
N LYS A 101 -3.06 9.47 -10.01
CA LYS A 101 -4.51 9.68 -10.11
C LYS A 101 -5.18 9.41 -8.77
N LEU A 102 -4.80 8.29 -8.13
CA LEU A 102 -5.26 7.97 -6.79
C LEU A 102 -4.85 9.04 -5.78
N ALA A 103 -3.61 9.57 -5.90
CA ALA A 103 -3.18 10.71 -5.11
C ALA A 103 -4.11 11.93 -5.29
N GLY A 104 -4.50 12.23 -6.54
CA GLY A 104 -5.46 13.28 -6.85
C GLY A 104 -6.81 13.06 -6.18
N SER A 105 -7.40 11.88 -6.36
CA SER A 105 -8.71 11.53 -5.78
C SER A 105 -8.70 11.56 -4.24
N LEU A 106 -7.62 11.10 -3.61
CA LEU A 106 -7.44 11.18 -2.15
C LEU A 106 -7.21 12.62 -1.65
N THR A 107 -6.60 13.48 -2.47
CA THR A 107 -6.46 14.90 -2.16
C THR A 107 -7.84 15.58 -2.15
N GLU A 108 -8.70 15.26 -3.13
CA GLU A 108 -10.07 15.75 -3.21
C GLU A 108 -10.94 15.28 -2.04
N ALA A 109 -10.69 14.07 -1.51
CA ALA A 109 -11.33 13.57 -0.30
C ALA A 109 -10.97 14.38 0.97
N ASN A 110 -10.03 15.32 0.87
CA ASN A 110 -9.73 16.35 1.87
C ASN A 110 -9.36 15.80 3.27
N LEU A 111 -8.57 14.73 3.28
CA LEU A 111 -8.08 14.01 4.47
C LEU A 111 -7.06 14.81 5.31
N GLY A 112 -6.63 15.98 4.84
CA GLY A 112 -5.64 16.81 5.56
C GLY A 112 -4.22 16.22 5.57
N ILE A 113 -3.91 15.29 4.66
CA ILE A 113 -2.60 14.64 4.51
C ILE A 113 -1.91 15.11 3.23
N GLN A 114 -0.58 15.10 3.23
CA GLN A 114 0.22 15.36 2.04
C GLN A 114 0.48 14.03 1.33
N LEU A 115 0.17 13.98 0.04
CA LEU A 115 0.35 12.77 -0.76
C LEU A 115 1.58 12.92 -1.63
N ILE A 116 2.41 11.88 -1.62
CA ILE A 116 3.56 11.76 -2.50
C ILE A 116 3.45 10.48 -3.33
N PHE A 117 4.01 10.50 -4.53
CA PHE A 117 3.98 9.36 -5.44
C PHE A 117 5.30 9.27 -6.21
N GLY A 118 5.63 8.06 -6.67
CA GLY A 118 6.84 7.82 -7.46
C GLY A 118 8.15 7.87 -6.65
N GLY A 119 9.27 7.64 -7.35
CA GLY A 119 10.61 7.68 -6.78
C GLY A 119 10.78 6.71 -5.61
N VAL A 120 11.05 7.26 -4.42
CA VAL A 120 11.24 6.49 -3.18
C VAL A 120 10.02 5.64 -2.81
N VAL A 121 8.80 6.10 -3.11
CA VAL A 121 7.57 5.35 -2.82
C VAL A 121 7.53 4.05 -3.61
N THR A 122 7.91 4.10 -4.90
CA THR A 122 7.94 2.93 -5.78
C THR A 122 8.95 1.89 -5.29
N GLU A 123 10.11 2.33 -4.81
CA GLU A 123 11.13 1.42 -4.26
C GLU A 123 10.70 0.79 -2.94
N ILE A 124 10.07 1.56 -2.04
CA ILE A 124 9.48 1.01 -0.81
C ILE A 124 8.43 -0.05 -1.16
N LEU A 125 7.52 0.27 -2.07
CA LEU A 125 6.47 -0.66 -2.49
C LEU A 125 7.03 -1.93 -3.14
N ARG A 126 8.12 -1.82 -3.90
CA ARG A 126 8.82 -2.97 -4.47
C ARG A 126 9.36 -3.90 -3.39
N GLY A 127 10.04 -3.37 -2.37
CA GLY A 127 10.51 -4.17 -1.24
C GLY A 127 9.35 -4.76 -0.42
N VAL A 128 8.28 -3.99 -0.21
CA VAL A 128 7.06 -4.47 0.47
C VAL A 128 6.48 -5.66 -0.27
N ARG A 129 6.35 -5.61 -1.60
CA ARG A 129 5.85 -6.74 -2.40
C ARG A 129 6.67 -8.02 -2.20
N VAL A 130 8.01 -7.90 -2.23
CA VAL A 130 8.91 -9.05 -2.04
C VAL A 130 8.77 -9.67 -0.65
N HIS A 131 8.63 -8.84 0.39
CA HIS A 131 8.63 -9.29 1.78
C HIS A 131 7.25 -9.29 2.44
N PHE A 132 6.16 -9.06 1.68
CA PHE A 132 4.83 -8.87 2.24
C PHE A 132 4.38 -10.05 3.08
N ALA A 133 4.63 -11.28 2.63
CA ALA A 133 4.31 -12.50 3.37
C ALA A 133 4.93 -12.53 4.79
N HIS A 134 6.11 -11.92 4.97
CA HIS A 134 6.78 -11.82 6.27
C HIS A 134 6.29 -10.61 7.08
N LEU A 135 5.95 -9.49 6.44
CA LEU A 135 5.37 -8.32 7.09
C LEU A 135 3.95 -8.59 7.60
N ALA A 136 3.22 -9.44 6.88
CA ALA A 136 1.84 -9.84 7.16
C ALA A 136 1.74 -11.12 8.01
N LYS A 137 2.87 -11.68 8.48
CA LYS A 137 2.89 -12.93 9.26
C LYS A 137 2.12 -12.84 10.58
N ASP A 138 2.07 -11.64 11.15
CA ASP A 138 1.40 -11.37 12.42
C ASP A 138 -0.10 -11.09 12.24
N LEU A 139 -0.62 -11.13 11.01
CA LEU A 139 -2.04 -10.95 10.74
C LEU A 139 -2.82 -12.24 10.98
N PRO A 140 -3.99 -12.18 11.64
CA PRO A 140 -4.77 -13.35 12.05
C PRO A 140 -5.42 -14.16 10.90
N HIS A 141 -5.10 -13.87 9.63
CA HIS A 141 -5.62 -14.59 8.47
C HIS A 141 -4.51 -15.10 7.56
N HIS A 142 -4.04 -16.31 7.87
CA HIS A 142 -2.87 -16.97 7.28
C HIS A 142 -2.99 -17.39 5.80
N SER A 143 -3.96 -16.90 5.04
CA SER A 143 -4.23 -17.43 3.68
C SER A 143 -4.20 -16.35 2.60
N LEU A 144 -3.22 -15.44 2.67
CA LEU A 144 -2.95 -14.42 1.64
C LEU A 144 -2.92 -15.03 0.23
N ALA A 145 -2.23 -16.17 0.08
CA ALA A 145 -2.12 -16.89 -1.19
C ALA A 145 -3.46 -17.44 -1.70
N LYS A 146 -4.32 -17.95 -0.80
CA LYS A 146 -5.63 -18.50 -1.19
C LYS A 146 -6.58 -17.39 -1.63
N ALA A 147 -6.56 -16.25 -0.94
CA ALA A 147 -7.42 -15.12 -1.28
C ALA A 147 -6.96 -14.42 -2.57
N GLN A 148 -5.65 -14.32 -2.84
CA GLN A 148 -5.12 -13.90 -4.15
C GLN A 148 -5.62 -14.79 -5.30
N LEU A 149 -5.59 -16.12 -5.14
CA LEU A 149 -6.08 -17.06 -6.14
C LEU A 149 -7.60 -16.97 -6.34
N SER A 150 -8.38 -16.89 -5.27
CA SER A 150 -9.83 -16.75 -5.33
C SER A 150 -10.26 -15.47 -6.04
N LEU A 151 -9.57 -14.34 -5.78
CA LEU A 151 -9.86 -13.08 -6.44
C LEU A 151 -9.43 -13.07 -7.89
N GLY A 152 -8.28 -13.65 -8.23
CA GLY A 152 -7.87 -13.83 -9.62
C GLY A 152 -8.93 -14.58 -10.46
N HIS A 153 -9.56 -15.61 -9.87
CA HIS A 153 -10.64 -16.37 -10.52
C HIS A 153 -11.94 -15.55 -10.67
N SER A 154 -12.34 -14.80 -9.64
CA SER A 154 -13.53 -13.94 -9.71
C SER A 154 -13.36 -12.77 -10.68
N TYR A 155 -12.16 -12.19 -10.75
CA TYR A 155 -11.83 -11.06 -11.61
C TYR A 155 -11.63 -11.47 -13.08
N SER A 156 -11.06 -12.66 -13.35
CA SER A 156 -10.92 -13.20 -14.72
C SER A 156 -12.25 -13.39 -15.45
N ARG A 157 -13.37 -13.46 -14.71
CA ARG A 157 -14.72 -13.55 -15.28
C ARG A 157 -15.38 -12.17 -15.49
N GLY A 158 -14.81 -11.10 -14.91
CA GLY A 158 -15.43 -9.78 -14.79
C GLY A 158 -15.12 -8.78 -15.89
N LYS A 159 -13.84 -8.56 -16.23
CA LYS A 159 -13.37 -7.76 -17.40
C LYS A 159 -11.84 -7.66 -17.36
N VAL A 160 -11.25 -7.57 -18.53
CA VAL A 160 -9.81 -7.52 -18.81
C VAL A 160 -9.21 -6.24 -18.20
N HIS A 161 -8.42 -6.30 -17.10
CA HIS A 161 -7.38 -5.30 -16.69
C HIS A 161 -6.63 -5.58 -15.34
N PHE A 162 -6.62 -6.80 -14.80
CA PHE A 162 -6.00 -7.08 -13.48
C PHE A 162 -4.46 -7.18 -13.43
N ALA A 163 -3.78 -7.40 -14.56
CA ALA A 163 -2.35 -7.75 -14.55
C ALA A 163 -1.42 -6.70 -13.91
N ARG A 164 -1.88 -5.44 -13.78
CA ARG A 164 -1.07 -4.35 -13.22
C ARG A 164 -1.01 -4.34 -11.69
N LEU A 165 -1.99 -4.90 -10.97
CA LEU A 165 -2.05 -4.83 -9.49
C LEU A 165 -1.33 -5.99 -8.79
N MET A 166 -1.20 -7.15 -9.43
CA MET A 166 -0.49 -8.31 -8.87
C MET A 166 0.99 -8.41 -9.29
N PHE A 167 1.39 -7.77 -10.40
CA PHE A 167 2.72 -7.95 -10.99
C PHE A 167 3.53 -6.65 -11.21
N SER A 168 3.02 -5.48 -10.83
CA SER A 168 3.78 -4.22 -10.91
C SER A 168 4.33 -3.79 -9.56
#